data_AF-A0A437ANH0-F1
#
_entry.id   AF-A0A437ANH0-F1
#
_cell.length_a   1.000
_cell.length_b   1.000
_cell.length_c   1.000
_cell.angle_alpha   90.00
_cell.angle_beta   90.00
_cell.angle_gamma   90.00
#
_symmetry.space_group_name_H-M   'P 1'
#
loop_
_entity.id
_entity.type
_entity.pdbx_description
1 polymer ?
#
loop_
_entity_poly.entity_id
_entity_poly.type
_entity_poly.pdbx_seq_one_letter_code
_entity_poly.pdbx_strand_id
1 'polypeptide(L)'
;MPGIEKVDESFCKVLLIEFLKQTDVPPRKIGSRLGTRLSDDFLARTELCKADTAFELAIVSKRFFEEYFNYSPKVIGERVFMEDFFVNDNKTLELLAGLLEILLGFSSTGVVSIAVLEQKVFEITIITDS
;
A
#
# COMPACT_ATOMS: atom_id res chain seq x y z
N MET A 1 -15.92 2.54 -24.47
CA MET A 1 -14.60 2.84 -23.85
C MET A 1 -13.62 1.82 -24.38
N PRO A 2 -12.45 2.23 -24.91
CA PRO A 2 -11.39 1.28 -25.21
C PRO A 2 -11.02 0.59 -23.89
N GLY A 3 -11.15 -0.73 -23.84
CA GLY A 3 -10.77 -1.49 -22.66
C GLY A 3 -9.28 -1.30 -22.42
N ILE A 4 -8.90 -0.89 -21.21
CA ILE A 4 -7.51 -0.89 -20.78
C ILE A 4 -7.03 -2.34 -20.93
N GLU A 5 -6.12 -2.60 -21.87
CA GLU A 5 -5.45 -3.90 -21.97
C GLU A 5 -4.74 -4.14 -20.64
N LYS A 6 -5.20 -5.17 -19.91
CA LYS A 6 -4.56 -5.57 -18.67
C LYS A 6 -3.23 -6.21 -19.02
N VAL A 7 -2.14 -5.51 -18.73
CA VAL A 7 -0.79 -6.10 -18.76
C VAL A 7 -0.80 -7.32 -17.82
N ASP A 8 -0.20 -8.41 -18.27
CA ASP A 8 -0.13 -9.65 -17.49
C ASP A 8 0.51 -9.38 -16.12
N GLU A 9 -0.20 -9.76 -15.06
CA GLU A 9 0.22 -9.53 -13.67
C GLU A 9 1.57 -10.19 -13.37
N SER A 10 1.83 -11.36 -13.97
CA SER A 10 3.09 -12.10 -13.83
C SER A 10 4.25 -11.36 -14.48
N PHE A 11 4.01 -10.66 -15.60
CA PHE A 11 5.02 -9.82 -16.24
C PHE A 11 5.38 -8.61 -15.37
N CYS A 12 4.39 -7.90 -14.83
CA CYS A 12 4.61 -6.78 -13.91
C CYS A 12 5.38 -7.22 -12.64
N LYS A 13 5.07 -8.42 -12.12
CA LYS A 13 5.80 -9.02 -10.99
C LYS A 13 7.28 -9.18 -11.27
N VAL A 14 7.63 -9.81 -12.39
CA VAL A 14 9.03 -10.05 -12.77
C VAL A 14 9.78 -8.73 -12.92
N LEU A 15 9.17 -7.74 -13.59
CA LEU A 15 9.77 -6.41 -13.74
C LEU A 15 10.02 -5.73 -12.39
N LEU A 16 9.03 -5.76 -11.49
CA LEU A 16 9.15 -5.13 -10.17
C LEU A 16 10.26 -5.79 -9.35
N ILE A 17 10.31 -7.12 -9.34
CA ILE A 17 11.33 -7.89 -8.60
C ILE A 17 12.73 -7.57 -9.15
N GLU A 18 12.93 -7.62 -10.46
CA GLU A 18 14.23 -7.32 -11.06
C GLU A 18 14.65 -5.86 -10.85
N PHE A 19 13.72 -4.92 -10.97
CA PHE A 19 13.96 -3.52 -10.66
C PHE A 19 14.41 -3.32 -9.20
N LEU A 20 13.72 -3.95 -8.24
CA LEU A 20 14.05 -3.85 -6.82
C LEU A 20 15.38 -4.53 -6.45
N LYS A 21 15.82 -5.53 -7.21
CA LYS A 21 17.15 -6.14 -7.04
C LYS A 21 18.28 -5.19 -7.48
N GLN A 22 18.08 -4.44 -8.55
CA GLN A 22 19.13 -3.62 -9.19
C GLN A 22 19.19 -2.19 -8.65
N THR A 23 18.16 -1.72 -7.94
CA THR A 23 18.12 -0.37 -7.39
C THR A 23 18.84 -0.25 -6.05
N ASP A 24 19.67 0.79 -5.92
CA ASP A 24 20.28 1.21 -4.65
C ASP A 24 19.35 2.11 -3.82
N VAL A 25 18.22 2.55 -4.40
CA VAL A 25 17.24 3.39 -3.70
C VAL A 25 16.46 2.53 -2.71
N PRO A 26 16.30 2.96 -1.44
CA PRO A 26 15.47 2.26 -0.47
C PRO A 26 14.05 2.01 -1.02
N PRO A 27 13.54 0.77 -0.99
CA PRO A 27 12.24 0.43 -1.58
C PRO A 27 11.08 1.27 -1.06
N ARG A 28 11.06 1.57 0.24
CA ARG A 28 10.07 2.46 0.86
C ARG A 28 10.02 3.84 0.22
N LYS A 29 11.19 4.42 -0.10
CA LYS A 29 11.29 5.73 -0.78
C LYS A 29 10.75 5.67 -2.21
N ILE A 30 10.93 4.55 -2.89
CA ILE A 30 10.30 4.31 -4.20
C ILE A 30 8.78 4.24 -4.02
N GLY A 31 8.32 3.48 -3.04
CA GLY A 31 6.92 3.37 -2.63
C GLY A 31 6.26 4.73 -2.42
N SER A 32 6.86 5.60 -1.60
CA SER A 32 6.31 6.93 -1.35
C SER A 32 6.20 7.77 -2.61
N ARG A 33 7.19 7.71 -3.51
CA ARG A 33 7.13 8.42 -4.81
C ARG A 33 6.03 7.87 -5.71
N LEU A 34 5.79 6.56 -5.69
CA LEU A 34 4.67 5.95 -6.41
C LEU A 34 3.33 6.39 -5.80
N GLY A 35 3.21 6.39 -4.48
CA GLY A 35 2.03 6.87 -3.77
C GLY A 35 1.67 8.31 -4.13
N THR A 36 2.66 9.22 -4.20
CA THR A 36 2.42 10.61 -4.62
C THR A 36 1.94 10.72 -6.07
N ARG A 37 2.36 9.80 -6.96
CA ARG A 37 1.91 9.80 -8.36
C ARG A 37 0.55 9.16 -8.54
N LEU A 38 0.19 8.22 -7.67
CA LEU A 38 -1.08 7.50 -7.72
C LEU A 38 -2.18 8.19 -6.90
N SER A 39 -1.84 9.20 -6.08
CA SER A 39 -2.77 9.82 -5.13
C SER A 39 -4.03 10.36 -5.77
N ASP A 40 -3.91 11.03 -6.92
CA ASP A 40 -5.07 11.65 -7.58
C ASP A 40 -6.04 10.59 -8.12
N ASP A 41 -5.52 9.51 -8.69
CA ASP A 41 -6.32 8.36 -9.15
C ASP A 41 -6.93 7.61 -7.95
N PHE A 42 -6.17 7.44 -6.88
CA PHE A 42 -6.63 6.83 -5.63
C PHE A 42 -7.79 7.61 -5.01
N LEU A 43 -7.65 8.93 -4.89
CA LEU A 43 -8.68 9.84 -4.38
C LEU A 43 -9.95 9.81 -5.23
N ALA A 44 -9.80 9.75 -6.55
CA ALA A 44 -10.93 9.68 -7.48
C ALA A 44 -11.69 8.35 -7.42
N ARG A 45 -11.01 7.23 -7.10
CA ARG A 45 -11.60 5.88 -7.12
C ARG A 45 -12.16 5.41 -5.79
N THR A 46 -11.58 5.84 -4.68
CA THR A 46 -11.86 5.22 -3.37
C THR A 46 -12.80 6.01 -2.48
N GLU A 47 -13.27 7.18 -2.93
CA GLU A 47 -14.13 8.11 -2.17
C GLU A 47 -13.67 8.21 -0.71
N LEU A 48 -12.46 8.74 -0.50
CA LEU A 48 -11.83 8.71 0.82
C LEU A 48 -12.70 9.35 1.90
N CYS A 49 -13.18 8.53 2.82
CA CYS A 49 -13.68 8.99 4.11
C CYS A 49 -12.49 9.38 4.99
N LYS A 50 -12.61 10.48 5.73
CA LYS A 50 -11.66 10.74 6.83
C LYS A 50 -11.72 9.58 7.82
N ALA A 51 -10.55 9.06 8.16
CA ALA A 51 -10.32 8.03 9.14
C ALA A 51 -9.61 8.68 10.34
N ASP A 52 -10.23 8.58 11.50
CA ASP A 52 -9.72 9.14 12.75
C ASP A 52 -8.94 8.10 13.56
N THR A 53 -9.01 6.82 13.16
CA THR A 53 -8.33 5.72 13.84
C THR A 53 -7.45 4.89 12.91
N ALA A 54 -6.42 4.27 13.47
CA ALA A 54 -5.56 3.34 12.73
C ALA A 54 -6.33 2.12 12.20
N PHE A 55 -7.39 1.68 12.90
CA PHE A 55 -8.28 0.62 12.43
C PHE A 55 -9.03 1.03 11.16
N GLU A 56 -9.59 2.24 11.13
CA GLU A 56 -10.26 2.75 9.92
C GLU A 56 -9.29 2.86 8.74
N LEU A 57 -8.05 3.31 8.99
CA LEU A 57 -7.00 3.32 7.97
C LEU A 57 -6.65 1.91 7.48
N ALA A 58 -6.69 0.89 8.34
CA ALA A 58 -6.52 -0.50 7.94
C ALA A 58 -7.64 -0.99 7.01
N ILE A 59 -8.87 -0.53 7.23
CA ILE A 59 -10.00 -0.79 6.32
C ILE A 59 -9.83 -0.07 4.97
N VAL A 60 -9.33 1.18 4.97
CA VAL A 60 -9.00 1.91 3.73
C VAL A 60 -7.88 1.18 2.96
N SER A 61 -6.85 0.72 3.66
CA SER A 61 -5.76 -0.08 3.08
C SER A 61 -6.30 -1.35 2.42
N LYS A 62 -7.24 -2.05 3.05
CA LYS A 62 -7.90 -3.21 2.45
C LYS A 62 -8.57 -2.87 1.12
N ARG A 63 -9.38 -1.79 1.07
CA ARG A 63 -10.05 -1.35 -0.17
C ARG A 63 -9.05 -1.02 -1.27
N PHE A 64 -7.94 -0.38 -0.92
CA PHE A 64 -6.86 -0.12 -1.86
C PHE A 64 -6.36 -1.42 -2.52
N PHE A 65 -6.09 -2.46 -1.74
CA PHE A 65 -5.65 -3.74 -2.31
C PHE A 65 -6.72 -4.43 -3.16
N GLU A 66 -7.99 -4.32 -2.77
CA GLU A 66 -9.10 -4.88 -3.55
C GLU A 66 -9.20 -4.20 -4.92
N GLU A 67 -9.09 -2.87 -4.98
CA GLU A 67 -9.21 -2.09 -6.21
C GLU A 67 -7.98 -2.21 -7.13
N TYR A 68 -6.77 -2.12 -6.57
CA TYR A 68 -5.55 -2.02 -7.36
C TYR A 68 -4.87 -3.36 -7.64
N PHE A 69 -5.08 -4.34 -6.78
CA PHE A 69 -4.41 -5.64 -6.86
C PHE A 69 -5.38 -6.82 -6.97
N ASN A 70 -6.71 -6.58 -6.99
CA ASN A 70 -7.72 -7.63 -6.96
C ASN A 70 -7.45 -8.64 -5.82
N TYR A 71 -6.99 -8.13 -4.69
CA TYR A 71 -6.56 -8.91 -3.53
C TYR A 71 -7.19 -8.33 -2.26
N SER A 72 -7.82 -9.18 -1.45
CA SER A 72 -8.48 -8.76 -0.21
C SER A 72 -7.67 -9.22 1.00
N PRO A 73 -6.83 -8.36 1.61
CA PRO A 73 -6.17 -8.72 2.86
C PRO A 73 -7.17 -8.89 4.00
N LYS A 74 -6.76 -9.65 5.01
CA LYS A 74 -7.49 -9.74 6.28
C LYS A 74 -7.08 -8.58 7.18
N VAL A 75 -8.04 -7.96 7.85
CA VAL A 75 -7.79 -6.87 8.81
C VAL A 75 -8.21 -7.32 10.21
N ILE A 76 -7.33 -7.15 11.19
CA ILE A 76 -7.62 -7.39 12.61
C ILE A 76 -7.05 -6.21 13.40
N GLY A 77 -7.92 -5.35 13.91
CA GLY A 77 -7.48 -4.07 14.48
C GLY A 77 -6.69 -3.25 13.44
N GLU A 78 -5.66 -2.56 13.89
CA GLU A 78 -4.74 -1.76 13.08
C GLU A 78 -3.81 -2.57 12.15
N ARG A 79 -3.96 -3.90 12.12
CA ARG A 79 -3.08 -4.80 11.36
C ARG A 79 -3.75 -5.32 10.09
N VAL A 80 -3.00 -5.26 9.00
CA VAL A 80 -3.36 -5.77 7.67
C VAL A 80 -2.49 -6.99 7.36
N PHE A 81 -3.12 -8.14 7.20
CA PHE A 81 -2.48 -9.43 6.97
C PHE A 81 -2.47 -9.73 5.47
N MET A 82 -1.27 -9.84 4.90
CA MET A 82 -1.04 -10.06 3.47
C MET A 82 -0.80 -11.54 3.14
N GLU A 83 -1.55 -12.44 3.79
CA GLU A 83 -1.49 -13.89 3.53
C GLU A 83 -1.76 -14.18 2.05
N ASP A 84 -0.96 -15.05 1.42
CA ASP A 84 -1.08 -15.39 -0.01
C ASP A 84 -0.94 -14.23 -1.02
N PHE A 85 -0.58 -13.02 -0.56
CA PHE A 85 -0.22 -11.95 -1.48
C PHE A 85 0.98 -12.38 -2.33
N PHE A 86 0.94 -12.05 -3.62
CA PHE A 86 1.88 -12.59 -4.60
C PHE A 86 3.33 -12.14 -4.39
N VAL A 87 3.58 -11.13 -3.56
CA VAL A 87 4.93 -10.71 -3.19
C VAL A 87 5.26 -11.01 -1.74
N ASN A 88 6.43 -11.62 -1.56
CA ASN A 88 6.85 -12.22 -0.29
C ASN A 88 8.19 -11.68 0.21
N ASP A 89 8.90 -10.89 -0.59
CA ASP A 89 10.23 -10.39 -0.22
C ASP A 89 10.13 -9.05 0.53
N ASN A 90 11.07 -8.83 1.44
CA ASN A 90 11.07 -7.64 2.29
C ASN A 90 11.17 -6.33 1.50
N LYS A 91 11.86 -6.32 0.34
CA LYS A 91 11.98 -5.08 -0.44
C LYS A 91 10.62 -4.67 -1.00
N THR A 92 9.84 -5.61 -1.51
CA THR A 92 8.53 -5.27 -2.05
C THR A 92 7.53 -4.92 -0.96
N LEU A 93 7.59 -5.58 0.20
CA LEU A 93 6.76 -5.21 1.36
C LEU A 93 7.08 -3.77 1.83
N GLU A 94 8.35 -3.40 1.89
CA GLU A 94 8.76 -2.03 2.22
C GLU A 94 8.32 -1.01 1.15
N LEU A 95 8.36 -1.38 -0.13
CA LEU A 95 7.80 -0.54 -1.19
C LEU A 95 6.30 -0.31 -1.00
N LEU A 96 5.53 -1.36 -0.69
CA LEU A 96 4.10 -1.24 -0.44
C LEU A 96 3.81 -0.40 0.81
N ALA A 97 4.60 -0.58 1.88
CA ALA A 97 4.47 0.24 3.08
C ALA A 97 4.65 1.73 2.75
N GLY A 98 5.73 2.10 2.04
CA GLY A 98 5.98 3.49 1.67
C GLY A 98 4.90 4.09 0.75
N LEU A 99 4.30 3.26 -0.10
CA LEU A 99 3.15 3.66 -0.93
C LEU A 99 1.92 3.93 -0.07
N LEU A 100 1.58 3.01 0.82
CA LEU A 100 0.41 3.12 1.69
C LEU A 100 0.54 4.29 2.68
N GLU A 101 1.73 4.60 3.19
CA GLU A 101 1.94 5.78 4.06
C GLU A 101 1.45 7.08 3.40
N ILE A 102 1.71 7.23 2.10
CA ILE A 102 1.26 8.40 1.35
C ILE A 102 -0.25 8.34 1.11
N LEU A 103 -0.76 7.21 0.62
CA LEU A 103 -2.17 7.10 0.25
C LEU A 103 -3.10 7.21 1.46
N LEU A 104 -2.77 6.51 2.55
CA LEU A 104 -3.52 6.57 3.81
C LEU A 104 -3.34 7.93 4.50
N GLY A 105 -2.22 8.61 4.26
CA GLY A 105 -2.00 9.99 4.72
C GLY A 105 -3.08 10.97 4.24
N PHE A 106 -3.66 10.76 3.06
CA PHE A 106 -4.78 11.59 2.57
C PHE A 106 -6.10 11.33 3.32
N SER A 107 -6.21 10.19 4.00
CA SER A 107 -7.40 9.82 4.79
C SER A 107 -7.26 10.17 6.27
N SER A 108 -6.07 10.56 6.73
CA SER A 108 -5.74 10.77 8.14
C SER A 108 -5.56 12.26 8.46
N THR A 109 -5.88 12.66 9.69
CA THR A 109 -5.56 14.00 10.22
C THR A 109 -4.13 14.10 10.78
N GLY A 110 -3.48 12.96 11.05
CA GLY A 110 -2.10 12.87 11.53
C GLY A 110 -1.15 12.16 10.55
N VAL A 111 0.13 12.10 10.90
CA VAL A 111 1.14 11.42 10.08
C VAL A 111 0.94 9.91 10.18
N VAL A 112 0.75 9.25 9.04
CA VAL A 112 0.59 7.78 8.98
C VAL A 112 1.95 7.12 8.87
N SER A 113 2.20 6.13 9.72
CA SER A 113 3.38 5.26 9.67
C SER A 113 2.94 3.80 9.54
N ILE A 114 3.68 3.02 8.76
CA ILE A 114 3.39 1.60 8.54
C ILE A 114 4.61 0.75 8.89
N ALA A 115 4.49 -0.08 9.91
CA ALA A 115 5.51 -1.07 10.22
C ALA A 115 5.30 -2.33 9.38
N VAL A 116 6.36 -2.80 8.72
CA VAL A 116 6.40 -4.13 8.11
C VAL A 116 6.87 -5.11 9.18
N LEU A 117 5.95 -5.93 9.67
CA LEU A 117 6.22 -6.96 10.67
C LEU A 117 6.51 -8.31 10.03
N GLU A 118 6.95 -9.26 10.84
CA GLU A 118 7.10 -10.65 10.42
C GLU A 118 5.77 -11.21 9.85
N GLN A 119 5.86 -12.25 9.02
CA GLN A 119 4.70 -12.94 8.43
C GLN A 119 3.81 -12.08 7.51
N LYS A 120 4.40 -11.04 6.88
CA LYS A 120 3.70 -10.15 5.92
C LYS A 120 2.53 -9.38 6.56
N VAL A 121 2.76 -8.84 7.75
CA VAL A 121 1.77 -8.01 8.44
C VAL A 121 2.19 -6.55 8.33
N PHE A 122 1.27 -5.70 7.91
CA PHE A 122 1.42 -4.25 8.04
C PHE A 122 0.69 -3.80 9.29
N GLU A 123 1.38 -3.10 10.18
CA GLU A 123 0.78 -2.44 11.35
C GLU A 123 0.74 -0.93 11.11
N ILE A 124 -0.46 -0.36 11.17
CA ILE A 124 -0.70 1.05 10.87
C ILE A 124 -0.76 1.85 12.17
N THR A 125 -0.07 2.99 12.19
CA THR A 125 -0.06 3.91 13.32
C THR A 125 -0.34 5.33 12.84
N ILE A 126 -1.16 6.08 13.59
CA ILE A 126 -1.32 7.52 13.42
C ILE A 126 -0.44 8.21 14.46
N ILE A 127 0.53 8.98 14.01
CA ILE A 127 1.37 9.83 14.84
C ILE A 127 0.69 11.20 14.92
N THR A 128 0.12 11.49 16.08
CA THR A 128 -0.41 12.82 16.42
C THR A 128 0.67 13.59 17.17
N ASP A 129 0.97 14.80 16.73
CA ASP A 129 1.80 15.72 17.53
C ASP A 129 1.05 16.04 18.84
N SER A 130 1.68 15.73 19.96
CA SER A 130 1.18 15.96 21.33
C SER A 130 1.10 17.44 21.70
#